data_AF-A0A2E6W6P7-F1
#
_entry.id   AF-A0A2E6W6P7-F1
#
_cell.length_a   1.000
_cell.length_b   1.000
_cell.length_c   1.000
_cell.angle_alpha   90.00
_cell.angle_beta   90.00
_cell.angle_gamma   90.00
#
_symmetry.space_group_name_H-M   'P 1'
#
loop_
_entity.id
_entity.type
_entity.pdbx_description
1 polymer ?
#
loop_
_entity_poly.entity_id
_entity_poly.type
_entity_poly.pdbx_seq_one_letter_code
_entity_poly.pdbx_strand_id
1 'polypeptide(L)'
;MLDKWNPFKKKQEPKRTNTKKRKSEKDLATEAGEPWVSVLGMELDEGSLERGAFELDWNDLFVAKLVRAGYQGKTDNDIVDNWFQDVCRNIVMESFQKEQAMTNVENIDEHRNAYK
;
A
#
# COMPACT_ATOMS: atom_id res chain seq x y z
N MET A 1 -18.54 65.65 21.48
CA MET A 1 -18.54 64.55 20.49
C MET A 1 -17.22 64.59 19.73
N LEU A 2 -16.23 63.81 20.14
CA LEU A 2 -15.04 63.51 19.32
C LEU A 2 -14.66 62.07 19.65
N ASP A 3 -14.98 61.17 18.73
CA ASP A 3 -14.87 59.73 18.90
C ASP A 3 -13.43 59.24 18.88
N LYS A 4 -13.17 58.30 19.79
CA LYS A 4 -11.88 57.67 20.08
C LYS A 4 -11.41 56.83 18.89
N TRP A 5 -10.39 57.31 18.17
CA TRP A 5 -9.59 56.48 17.27
C TRP A 5 -8.28 56.07 17.95
N ASN A 6 -8.11 54.78 18.22
CA ASN A 6 -6.84 54.21 18.70
C ASN A 6 -6.30 53.20 17.66
N PRO A 7 -5.21 53.51 16.93
CA PRO A 7 -4.74 52.69 15.82
C PRO A 7 -3.94 51.43 16.22
N PHE A 8 -3.84 51.11 17.52
CA PHE A 8 -3.00 50.00 18.02
C PHE A 8 -3.78 48.85 18.67
N LYS A 9 -4.87 48.38 18.07
CA LYS A 9 -5.41 47.05 18.39
C LYS A 9 -4.60 45.98 17.66
N LYS A 10 -3.55 45.49 18.33
CA LYS A 10 -2.72 44.36 17.89
C LYS A 10 -3.63 43.13 17.71
N LYS A 11 -3.88 42.77 16.45
CA LYS A 11 -4.66 41.58 16.06
C LYS A 11 -3.91 40.36 16.59
N GLN A 12 -4.47 39.69 17.60
CA GLN A 12 -3.90 38.46 18.14
C GLN A 12 -3.97 37.42 17.02
N GLU A 13 -2.82 37.04 16.48
CA GLU A 13 -2.72 35.89 15.59
C GLU A 13 -3.14 34.65 16.39
N PRO A 14 -3.96 33.75 15.81
CA PRO A 14 -4.32 32.52 16.49
C PRO A 14 -3.03 31.76 16.81
N LYS A 15 -2.77 31.56 18.10
CA LYS A 15 -1.70 30.67 18.57
C LYS A 15 -1.88 29.36 17.83
N ARG A 16 -0.90 29.03 16.97
CA ARG A 16 -0.79 27.71 16.34
C ARG A 16 -0.79 26.72 17.49
N THR A 17 -1.94 26.09 17.70
CA THR A 17 -2.09 25.00 18.65
C THR A 17 -1.09 23.96 18.19
N ASN A 18 -0.12 23.68 19.06
CA ASN A 18 0.89 22.67 18.85
C ASN A 18 0.15 21.33 18.86
N THR A 19 -0.47 20.96 17.74
CA THR A 19 -1.05 19.65 17.55
C THR A 19 0.13 18.70 17.61
N LYS A 20 0.31 18.02 18.75
CA LYS A 20 1.18 16.85 18.83
C LYS A 20 0.85 16.01 17.59
N LYS A 21 1.78 15.93 16.63
CA LYS A 21 1.61 15.07 15.44
C LYS A 21 1.22 13.71 15.99
N ARG A 22 0.02 13.25 15.66
CA ARG A 22 -0.36 11.86 15.94
C ARG A 22 0.68 11.00 15.24
N LYS A 23 1.22 10.00 15.95
CA LYS A 23 2.19 9.06 15.39
C LYS A 23 1.56 8.39 14.17
N SER A 24 2.36 8.15 13.12
CA SER A 24 1.89 7.40 11.95
C SER A 24 1.69 5.92 12.31
N GLU A 25 0.96 5.19 11.48
CA GLU A 25 0.80 3.74 11.66
C GLU A 25 2.14 3.01 11.61
N LYS A 26 3.03 3.43 10.70
CA LYS A 26 4.42 2.97 10.62
C LYS A 26 5.19 3.18 11.92
N ASP A 27 5.06 4.36 12.54
CA ASP A 27 5.73 4.66 13.81
C ASP A 27 5.20 3.75 14.93
N LEU A 28 3.88 3.58 15.02
CA LEU A 28 3.24 2.74 16.03
C LEU A 28 3.67 1.27 15.89
N ALA A 29 3.69 0.73 14.67
CA ALA A 29 4.15 -0.63 14.41
C ALA A 29 5.65 -0.80 14.72
N THR A 30 6.46 0.21 14.39
CA THR A 30 7.90 0.20 14.70
C THR A 30 8.16 0.19 16.20
N GLU A 31 7.41 0.99 16.97
CA GLU A 31 7.47 0.99 18.44
C GLU A 31 7.00 -0.33 19.05
N ALA A 32 6.06 -1.01 18.41
CA ALA A 32 5.58 -2.33 18.82
C ALA A 32 6.53 -3.47 18.42
N GLY A 33 7.55 -3.21 17.60
CA GLY A 33 8.44 -4.26 17.08
C GLY A 33 7.77 -5.14 16.01
N GLU A 34 6.81 -4.59 15.28
CA GLU A 34 6.05 -5.29 14.25
C GLU A 34 6.52 -4.85 12.85
N PRO A 35 6.66 -5.80 11.88
CA PRO A 35 6.94 -5.43 10.50
C PRO A 35 5.72 -4.69 9.92
N TRP A 36 5.97 -3.61 9.18
CA TRP A 36 4.91 -2.81 8.57
C TRP A 36 5.26 -2.43 7.14
N VAL A 37 4.27 -2.51 6.25
CA VAL A 37 4.31 -2.04 4.87
C VAL A 37 2.92 -1.54 4.48
N SER A 38 2.84 -0.49 3.67
CA SER A 38 1.59 0.02 3.11
C SER A 38 1.80 0.58 1.71
N VAL A 39 0.74 0.53 0.90
CA VAL A 39 0.68 1.23 -0.39
C VAL A 39 0.24 2.67 -0.11
N LEU A 40 1.10 3.63 -0.42
CA LEU A 40 0.79 5.06 -0.29
C LEU A 40 -0.05 5.57 -1.46
N GLY A 41 0.20 5.02 -2.65
CA GLY A 41 -0.48 5.45 -3.86
C GLY A 41 -0.21 4.54 -5.05
N MET A 42 -0.96 4.77 -6.12
CA MET A 42 -0.77 4.14 -7.41
C MET A 42 -0.90 5.22 -8.49
N GLU A 43 0.10 5.28 -9.37
CA GLU A 43 0.07 6.10 -10.56
C GLU A 43 -0.15 5.19 -11.77
N LEU A 44 -0.96 5.66 -12.73
CA LEU A 44 -1.23 4.97 -13.98
C LEU A 44 -0.73 5.84 -15.13
N ASP A 45 -0.16 5.22 -16.16
CA ASP A 45 0.24 5.93 -17.37
C ASP A 45 -1.00 6.39 -18.15
N GLU A 46 -0.94 7.60 -18.71
CA GLU A 46 -2.01 8.11 -19.57
C GLU A 46 -2.21 7.18 -20.78
N GLY A 47 -3.41 6.62 -20.90
CA GLY A 47 -3.80 5.76 -22.01
C GLY A 47 -3.51 4.27 -21.83
N SER A 48 -3.01 3.81 -20.67
CA SER A 48 -2.86 2.39 -20.37
C SER A 48 -3.12 2.06 -18.91
N LEU A 49 -4.08 1.17 -18.64
CA LEU A 49 -4.33 0.64 -17.29
C LEU A 49 -3.35 -0.48 -16.91
N GLU A 50 -2.57 -0.98 -17.88
CA GLU A 50 -1.59 -2.06 -17.67
C GLU A 50 -0.23 -1.53 -17.22
N ARG A 51 -0.01 -0.22 -17.37
CA ARG A 51 1.25 0.45 -17.05
C ARG A 51 1.01 1.42 -15.92
N GLY A 52 1.67 1.18 -14.80
CA GLY A 52 1.56 1.99 -13.61
C GLY A 52 2.65 1.65 -12.62
N ALA A 53 2.77 2.49 -11.59
CA ALA A 53 3.71 2.33 -10.50
C ALA A 53 2.97 2.40 -9.17
N PHE A 54 3.37 1.56 -8.23
CA PHE A 54 2.94 1.66 -6.85
C PHE A 54 4.00 2.39 -6.03
N GLU A 55 3.54 3.30 -5.18
CA GLU A 55 4.37 3.87 -4.14
C GLU A 55 4.12 3.09 -2.85
N LEU A 56 5.17 2.51 -2.28
CA LEU A 56 5.12 1.77 -1.03
C LEU A 56 5.95 2.47 0.04
N ASP A 57 5.53 2.32 1.28
CA ASP A 57 6.33 2.67 2.45
C ASP A 57 6.38 1.48 3.40
N TRP A 58 7.49 1.32 4.12
CA TRP A 58 7.76 0.19 5.00
C TRP A 58 8.72 0.57 6.12
N ASN A 59 8.74 -0.22 7.20
CA ASN A 59 9.75 -0.09 8.26
C ASN A 59 10.91 -1.10 8.10
N ASP A 60 12.01 -0.86 8.81
CA ASP A 60 13.22 -1.68 8.74
C ASP A 60 12.97 -3.13 9.16
N LEU A 61 12.03 -3.36 10.08
CA LEU A 61 11.66 -4.71 10.52
C LEU A 61 11.05 -5.53 9.40
N PHE A 62 10.27 -4.90 8.51
CA PHE A 62 9.71 -5.56 7.35
C PHE A 62 10.82 -6.04 6.40
N VAL A 63 11.74 -5.16 6.02
CA VAL A 63 12.89 -5.51 5.16
C VAL A 63 13.74 -6.60 5.80
N ALA A 64 14.01 -6.49 7.11
CA ALA A 64 14.78 -7.50 7.83
C ALA A 64 14.09 -8.88 7.86
N LYS A 65 12.76 -8.95 7.74
CA LYS A 65 12.04 -10.23 7.57
C LYS A 65 12.15 -10.75 6.14
N LEU A 66 12.08 -9.89 5.13
CA LEU A 66 12.27 -10.27 3.73
C LEU A 66 13.66 -10.86 3.49
N VAL A 67 14.71 -10.22 4.01
CA VAL A 67 16.08 -10.74 3.90
C VAL A 67 16.21 -12.12 4.56
N ARG A 68 15.61 -12.31 5.76
CA ARG A 68 15.58 -13.63 6.42
C ARG A 68 14.80 -14.68 5.62
N ALA A 69 13.80 -14.26 4.86
CA ALA A 69 13.04 -15.13 3.95
C ALA A 69 13.78 -15.43 2.63
N GLY A 70 14.94 -14.82 2.40
CA GLY A 70 15.79 -15.08 1.24
C GLY A 70 15.71 -14.06 0.12
N TYR A 71 14.94 -12.98 0.28
CA TYR A 71 14.94 -11.87 -0.68
C TYR A 71 16.27 -11.13 -0.66
N GLN A 72 16.82 -10.86 -1.84
CA GLN A 72 18.12 -10.22 -2.03
C GLN A 72 17.97 -8.94 -2.85
N GLY A 73 18.87 -7.99 -2.62
CA GLY A 73 18.89 -6.69 -3.30
C GLY A 73 20.10 -5.87 -2.86
N LYS A 74 20.45 -4.82 -3.62
CA LYS A 74 21.54 -3.90 -3.23
C LYS A 74 21.03 -2.84 -2.25
N THR A 75 19.74 -2.55 -2.32
CA THR A 75 19.02 -1.58 -1.50
C THR A 75 17.74 -2.20 -0.96
N ASP A 76 17.16 -1.58 0.07
CA ASP A 76 15.87 -2.00 0.62
C ASP A 76 14.75 -1.92 -0.42
N ASN A 77 14.79 -0.92 -1.30
CA ASN A 77 13.86 -0.80 -2.43
C ASN A 77 13.92 -2.04 -3.34
N ASP A 78 15.12 -2.52 -3.68
CA ASP A 78 15.27 -3.71 -4.52
C ASP A 78 14.67 -4.95 -3.84
N ILE A 79 14.86 -5.07 -2.52
CA ILE A 79 14.35 -6.20 -1.73
C ILE A 79 12.82 -6.17 -1.68
N VAL A 80 12.23 -5.00 -1.42
CA VAL A 80 10.78 -4.82 -1.37
C VAL A 80 10.15 -4.99 -2.75
N ASP A 81 10.78 -4.48 -3.81
CA ASP A 81 10.28 -4.63 -5.18
C ASP A 81 10.26 -6.10 -5.60
N ASN A 82 11.34 -6.86 -5.35
CA ASN A 82 11.38 -8.30 -5.63
C ASN A 82 10.26 -9.06 -4.88
N TRP A 83 10.02 -8.74 -3.61
CA TRP A 83 8.92 -9.32 -2.85
C TRP A 83 7.55 -8.93 -3.43
N PHE A 84 7.36 -7.66 -3.79
CA PHE A 84 6.09 -7.16 -4.30
C PHE A 84 5.74 -7.78 -5.65
N GLN A 85 6.72 -7.94 -6.54
CA GLN A 85 6.56 -8.65 -7.81
C GLN A 85 6.11 -10.11 -7.60
N ASP A 86 6.70 -10.81 -6.63
CA ASP A 86 6.30 -12.18 -6.29
C ASP A 86 4.86 -12.24 -5.76
N VAL A 87 4.46 -11.29 -4.90
CA VAL A 87 3.07 -11.18 -4.42
C VAL A 87 2.11 -11.00 -5.59
N CYS A 88 2.40 -10.07 -6.51
CA CYS A 88 1.58 -9.84 -7.70
C CYS A 88 1.48 -11.09 -8.59
N ARG A 89 2.61 -11.79 -8.84
CA ARG A 89 2.62 -13.04 -9.61
C ARG A 89 1.78 -14.12 -8.96
N ASN A 90 1.89 -14.29 -7.63
CA ASN A 90 1.13 -15.30 -6.90
C ASN A 90 -0.39 -15.05 -7.00
N ILE A 91 -0.83 -13.80 -6.89
CA ILE A 91 -2.25 -13.43 -7.03
C ILE A 91 -2.78 -13.77 -8.42
N VAL A 92 -2.03 -13.43 -9.48
CA VAL A 92 -2.41 -13.72 -10.87
C VAL A 92 -2.49 -15.23 -11.10
N MET A 93 -1.47 -15.99 -10.64
CA MET A 93 -1.44 -17.43 -10.81
C MET A 93 -2.55 -18.14 -10.03
N GLU A 94 -2.85 -17.68 -8.80
CA GLU A 94 -3.97 -18.19 -8.01
C GLU A 94 -5.31 -17.95 -8.73
N SER A 95 -5.48 -16.77 -9.32
CA SER A 95 -6.70 -16.42 -10.07
C SER A 95 -6.86 -17.32 -11.31
N PHE A 96 -5.77 -17.52 -12.06
CA PHE A 96 -5.78 -18.39 -13.24
C PHE A 96 -6.04 -19.87 -12.90
N GLN A 97 -5.50 -20.38 -11.79
CA GLN A 97 -5.78 -21.74 -11.33
C GLN A 97 -7.25 -21.93 -10.95
N LYS A 98 -7.87 -20.93 -10.32
CA LYS A 98 -9.30 -20.96 -10.00
C LYS A 98 -10.17 -20.97 -11.25
N GLU A 99 -9.85 -20.14 -12.25
CA GLU A 99 -10.56 -20.12 -13.52
C GLU A 99 -10.50 -21.47 -14.24
N GLN A 100 -9.29 -22.04 -14.39
CA GLN A 100 -9.14 -23.37 -15.01
C GLN A 100 -9.87 -24.48 -14.24
N ALA A 101 -9.87 -24.43 -12.90
CA ALA A 101 -10.60 -25.39 -12.09
C ALA A 101 -12.11 -25.30 -12.36
N MET A 102 -12.67 -24.08 -12.48
CA MET A 102 -14.08 -23.88 -12.81
C MET A 102 -14.40 -24.36 -14.23
N THR A 103 -13.60 -23.99 -15.24
CA THR A 103 -13.80 -24.47 -16.62
C THR A 103 -13.73 -25.99 -16.73
N ASN A 104 -12.81 -26.64 -15.99
CA ASN A 104 -12.70 -28.09 -16.00
C ASN A 104 -13.92 -28.79 -15.37
N VAL A 105 -14.54 -28.21 -14.34
CA VAL A 105 -15.77 -28.75 -13.73
C VAL A 105 -16.94 -28.66 -14.71
N GLU A 106 -17.11 -27.52 -15.39
CA GLU A 106 -18.14 -27.33 -16.41
C GLU A 106 -18.03 -28.36 -17.54
N ASN A 107 -16.82 -28.57 -18.07
CA ASN A 107 -16.57 -29.56 -19.12
C ASN A 107 -16.89 -31.00 -18.68
N ILE A 108 -16.61 -31.36 -17.42
CA ILE A 108 -16.92 -32.69 -16.87
C ILE A 108 -18.44 -32.88 -16.75
N ASP A 109 -19.16 -31.85 -16.31
CA ASP A 109 -20.61 -31.91 -16.17
C ASP A 109 -21.34 -31.95 -17.52
N GLU A 110 -20.85 -31.21 -18.53
CA GLU A 110 -21.34 -31.32 -19.91
C GLU A 110 -21.13 -32.72 -20.48
N HIS A 111 -19.92 -33.28 -20.35
CA HIS A 111 -19.64 -34.64 -20.78
C HIS A 111 -20.51 -35.66 -20.04
N ARG A 112 -20.73 -35.51 -18.73
CA ARG A 112 -21.61 -36.42 -17.96
C ARG A 112 -23.07 -36.35 -18.41
N ASN A 113 -23.56 -35.18 -18.80
CA ASN A 113 -24.93 -35.00 -19.25
C ASN A 113 -25.15 -35.43 -20.71
N ALA A 114 -24.11 -35.40 -21.55
CA ALA A 114 -24.19 -35.86 -22.94
C ALA A 114 -24.37 -37.39 -23.09
N TYR A 115 -24.11 -38.17 -22.04
CA TYR A 115 -24.27 -39.63 -22.03
C TYR A 115 -25.45 -40.12 -21.16
N LYS A 116 -26.39 -39.24 -20.81
CA LYS A 116 -27.69 -39.59 -20.22
C LYS A 116 -28.79 -39.51 -21.27
#